data_AF-A0A6A5QH38-F1
#
_entry.id   AF-A0A6A5QH38-F1
#
_cell.length_a   1.000
_cell.length_b   1.000
_cell.length_c   1.000
_cell.angle_alpha   90.00
_cell.angle_beta   90.00
_cell.angle_gamma   90.00
#
_symmetry.space_group_name_H-M   'P 1'
#
loop_
_entity.id
_entity.type
_entity.pdbx_description
1 polymer ?
#
loop_
_entity_poly.entity_id
_entity_poly.type
_entity_poly.pdbx_seq_one_letter_code
_entity_poly.pdbx_strand_id
1 'polypeptide(L)'
;MQFSAYALALFSALASTSLADTIYAAFLDSNGAQIGNVARTIGKENDCFSEPGAAQIVFTKFGFGSGDNIAGGPYCARAYYKPACTGDFKTQRWTRVYIKERWPYRLNDDIRDAASYKIVNCK
;
A
#
# COMPACT_ATOMS: atom_id res chain seq x y z
N MET A 1 -37.46 -48.24 7.53
CA MET A 1 -36.01 -48.10 7.80
C MET A 1 -35.61 -46.73 7.29
N GLN A 2 -35.32 -45.83 8.22
CA GLN A 2 -35.02 -44.41 7.97
C GLN A 2 -33.50 -44.27 7.90
N PHE A 3 -32.95 -44.10 6.71
CA PHE A 3 -31.54 -43.78 6.54
C PHE A 3 -31.40 -42.27 6.36
N SER A 4 -30.89 -41.64 7.42
CA SER A 4 -30.64 -40.22 7.52
C SER A 4 -29.49 -39.81 6.59
N ALA A 5 -29.82 -39.15 5.48
CA ALA A 5 -28.85 -38.54 4.58
C ALA A 5 -28.34 -37.21 5.16
N TYR A 6 -27.52 -37.28 6.22
CA TYR A 6 -26.79 -36.13 6.77
C TYR A 6 -25.30 -36.40 6.70
N ALA A 7 -24.70 -36.21 5.54
CA ALA A 7 -23.25 -36.03 5.44
C ALA A 7 -22.93 -35.45 4.07
N LEU A 8 -21.92 -34.57 4.02
CA LEU A 8 -21.31 -33.95 2.83
C LEU A 8 -21.89 -32.59 2.40
N ALA A 9 -22.00 -31.66 3.35
CA ALA A 9 -21.90 -30.24 3.05
C ALA A 9 -20.78 -29.62 3.90
N LEU A 10 -19.52 -30.00 3.64
CA LEU A 10 -18.40 -29.48 4.44
C LEU A 10 -17.06 -29.49 3.68
N PHE A 11 -17.03 -29.02 2.43
CA PHE A 11 -15.76 -28.78 1.71
C PHE A 11 -15.74 -27.51 0.83
N SER A 12 -16.56 -26.50 1.12
CA SER A 12 -16.55 -25.23 0.35
C SER A 12 -15.83 -24.09 1.06
N ALA A 13 -15.31 -24.31 2.27
CA ALA A 13 -14.61 -23.30 3.05
C ALA A 13 -13.08 -23.41 2.92
N LEU A 14 -12.55 -23.83 1.75
CA LEU A 14 -11.24 -23.31 1.34
C LEU A 14 -11.46 -21.85 1.00
N ALA A 15 -11.55 -21.05 2.08
CA ALA A 15 -11.34 -19.63 2.06
C ALA A 15 -10.13 -19.41 1.17
N SER A 16 -10.38 -18.85 -0.01
CA SER A 16 -9.35 -18.39 -0.91
C SER A 16 -8.60 -17.33 -0.12
N THR A 17 -7.58 -17.75 0.61
CA THR A 17 -6.50 -16.88 1.05
C THR A 17 -5.80 -16.47 -0.23
N SER A 18 -6.43 -15.56 -0.99
CA SER A 18 -5.77 -14.86 -2.07
C SER A 18 -4.54 -14.26 -1.40
N LEU A 19 -3.38 -14.82 -1.69
CA LEU A 19 -2.09 -14.28 -1.28
C LEU A 19 -2.06 -12.88 -1.89
N ALA A 20 -2.48 -11.87 -1.13
CA ALA A 20 -2.44 -10.50 -1.59
C ALA A 20 -0.96 -10.21 -1.88
N ASP A 21 -0.66 -9.86 -3.12
CA ASP A 21 0.71 -9.55 -3.52
C ASP A 21 1.31 -8.55 -2.53
N THR A 22 2.52 -8.82 -2.06
CA THR A 22 3.21 -7.92 -1.14
C THR A 22 3.62 -6.67 -1.90
N ILE A 23 2.89 -5.57 -1.72
CA ILE A 23 3.25 -4.28 -2.32
C ILE A 23 4.13 -3.52 -1.35
N TYR A 24 5.19 -2.94 -1.87
CA TYR A 24 6.06 -2.01 -1.18
C TYR A 24 5.87 -0.60 -1.71
N ALA A 25 6.06 0.40 -0.85
CA ALA A 25 6.13 1.80 -1.24
C ALA A 25 7.51 2.40 -0.89
N ALA A 26 7.98 3.33 -1.73
CA ALA A 26 9.10 4.22 -1.42
C ALA A 26 8.73 5.66 -1.77
N PHE A 27 9.24 6.61 -0.99
CA PHE A 27 8.97 8.03 -1.19
C PHE A 27 10.11 8.66 -1.98
N LEU A 28 9.78 9.63 -2.83
CA LEU A 28 10.75 10.40 -3.60
C LEU A 28 10.57 11.90 -3.36
N ASP A 29 11.64 12.65 -3.54
CA ASP A 29 11.63 14.11 -3.54
C ASP A 29 11.03 14.69 -4.84
N SER A 30 11.03 16.01 -4.98
CA SER A 30 10.54 16.70 -6.19
C SER A 30 11.36 16.40 -7.45
N ASN A 31 12.62 15.96 -7.29
CA ASN A 31 13.52 15.60 -8.39
C ASN A 31 13.43 14.10 -8.74
N GLY A 32 12.66 13.30 -7.99
CA GLY A 32 12.55 11.86 -8.16
C GLY A 32 13.65 11.06 -7.45
N ALA A 33 14.46 11.69 -6.61
CA ALA A 33 15.43 10.99 -5.76
C ALA A 33 14.71 10.30 -4.60
N GLN A 34 15.05 9.05 -4.32
CA GLN A 34 14.42 8.30 -3.25
C GLN A 34 14.79 8.89 -1.88
N ILE A 35 13.78 9.11 -1.05
CA ILE A 35 13.90 9.50 0.35
C ILE A 35 13.82 8.23 1.18
N GLY A 36 14.82 8.03 2.04
CA GLY A 36 14.99 6.80 2.80
C GLY A 36 15.51 5.62 1.98
N ASN A 37 16.02 4.60 2.66
CA ASN A 37 16.76 3.50 2.02
C ASN A 37 15.96 2.20 1.85
N VAL A 38 14.70 2.14 2.27
CA VAL A 38 13.97 0.86 2.36
C VAL A 38 12.55 1.00 1.84
N ALA A 39 12.23 0.24 0.80
CA ALA A 39 10.84 0.07 0.35
C ALA A 39 10.07 -0.71 1.42
N ARG A 40 8.89 -0.22 1.82
CA ARG A 40 8.14 -0.73 2.98
C ARG A 40 6.86 -1.41 2.55
N THR A 41 6.60 -2.59 3.09
CA THR A 41 5.37 -3.35 2.81
C THR A 41 4.14 -2.56 3.24
N ILE A 42 3.12 -2.53 2.40
CA ILE A 42 1.84 -1.86 2.68
C ILE A 42 0.91 -2.78 3.46
N GLY A 43 0.32 -2.27 4.54
CA GLY A 43 -0.76 -2.92 5.27
C GLY A 43 -0.33 -3.79 6.45
N LYS A 44 0.89 -3.63 6.96
CA LYS A 44 1.33 -4.24 8.24
C LYS A 44 1.24 -3.21 9.37
N GLU A 45 1.05 -3.68 10.60
CA GLU A 45 0.55 -2.85 11.72
C GLU A 45 1.45 -1.69 12.19
N ASN A 46 2.64 -1.48 11.62
CA ASN A 46 3.59 -0.43 12.06
C ASN A 46 4.07 0.50 10.93
N ASP A 47 3.26 0.67 9.87
CA ASP A 47 3.60 1.39 8.63
C ASP A 47 3.62 2.92 8.75
N CYS A 48 4.17 3.49 9.83
CA CYS A 48 4.41 4.92 9.88
C CYS A 48 5.79 5.28 9.36
N PHE A 49 5.84 6.19 8.38
CA PHE A 49 7.05 6.60 7.69
C PHE A 49 7.27 8.10 7.91
N SER A 50 8.44 8.48 8.43
CA SER A 50 8.82 9.89 8.59
C SER A 50 9.69 10.29 7.41
N GLU A 51 9.07 10.78 6.34
CA GLU A 51 9.74 11.13 5.08
C GLU A 51 9.49 12.61 4.74
N PRO A 52 10.06 13.55 5.53
CA PRO A 52 9.91 14.97 5.25
C PRO A 52 10.49 15.30 3.87
N GLY A 53 9.81 16.15 3.10
CA GLY A 53 10.21 16.48 1.73
C GLY A 53 9.70 15.51 0.65
N ALA A 54 8.88 14.51 1.02
CA ALA A 54 8.27 13.62 0.04
C ALA A 54 7.30 14.37 -0.87
N ALA A 55 7.58 14.29 -2.17
CA ALA A 55 6.76 14.84 -3.26
C ALA A 55 6.10 13.77 -4.11
N GLN A 56 6.67 12.56 -4.12
CA GLN A 56 6.20 11.46 -4.95
C GLN A 56 6.29 10.15 -4.18
N ILE A 57 5.56 9.15 -4.66
CA ILE A 57 5.57 7.79 -4.11
C ILE A 57 5.63 6.80 -5.26
N VAL A 58 6.47 5.76 -5.11
CA VAL A 58 6.56 4.65 -6.06
C VAL A 58 6.13 3.36 -5.37
N PHE A 59 5.46 2.50 -6.12
CA PHE A 59 5.02 1.19 -5.64
C PHE A 59 5.80 0.07 -6.35
N THR A 60 6.06 -1.05 -5.68
CA THR A 60 6.68 -2.25 -6.26
C THR A 60 6.18 -3.54 -5.62
N LYS A 61 6.22 -4.69 -6.33
CA LYS A 61 5.84 -6.01 -5.80
C LYS A 61 7.03 -6.87 -5.34
N PHE A 62 8.19 -6.76 -5.99
CA PHE A 62 9.31 -7.70 -5.77
C PHE A 62 10.69 -7.00 -5.83
N GLY A 63 10.73 -5.72 -5.44
CA GLY A 63 11.93 -4.92 -5.57
C GLY A 63 12.05 -4.27 -6.95
N PHE A 64 13.18 -3.62 -7.18
CA PHE A 64 13.34 -2.71 -8.30
C PHE A 64 13.97 -3.40 -9.51
N GLY A 65 13.18 -4.07 -10.35
CA GLY A 65 13.69 -4.69 -11.58
C GLY A 65 12.78 -5.69 -12.27
N SER A 66 11.60 -6.00 -11.72
CA SER A 66 10.72 -7.03 -12.27
C SER A 66 9.46 -6.43 -12.91
N GLY A 67 9.48 -6.25 -14.23
CA GLY A 67 8.33 -6.20 -15.16
C GLY A 67 7.14 -5.26 -14.87
N ASP A 68 6.36 -5.00 -15.92
CA ASP A 68 5.10 -4.26 -15.80
C ASP A 68 4.07 -5.11 -15.01
N ASN A 69 3.68 -4.66 -13.84
CA ASN A 69 2.72 -5.33 -12.96
C ASN A 69 1.58 -4.40 -12.56
N ILE A 70 0.38 -4.95 -12.32
CA ILE A 70 -0.74 -4.19 -11.77
C ILE A 70 -0.98 -4.64 -10.33
N ALA A 71 -0.98 -3.69 -9.40
CA ALA A 71 -1.49 -3.91 -8.05
C ALA A 71 -2.97 -3.52 -8.03
N GLY A 72 -3.83 -4.48 -7.71
CA GLY A 72 -5.28 -4.33 -7.65
C GLY A 72 -5.74 -3.55 -6.41
N GLY A 73 -5.23 -2.33 -6.23
CA GLY A 73 -5.61 -1.42 -5.15
C GLY A 73 -7.12 -1.26 -4.98
N PRO A 74 -7.55 -0.62 -3.88
CA PRO A 74 -7.13 0.75 -3.64
C PRO A 74 -6.08 0.92 -2.53
N TYR A 75 -5.13 1.83 -2.73
CA TYR A 75 -4.14 2.25 -1.73
C TYR A 75 -4.33 3.71 -1.33
N CYS A 76 -4.12 4.02 -0.05
CA CYS A 76 -4.30 5.34 0.52
C CYS A 76 -3.01 5.78 1.21
N ALA A 77 -2.52 6.97 0.89
CA ALA A 77 -1.56 7.67 1.72
C ALA A 77 -2.31 8.54 2.72
N ARG A 78 -2.13 8.27 4.00
CA ARG A 78 -2.54 9.15 5.10
C ARG A 78 -1.34 9.99 5.49
N ALA A 79 -1.42 11.29 5.28
CA ALA A 79 -0.37 12.24 5.58
C ALA A 79 -0.69 12.99 6.87
N TYR A 80 0.26 12.97 7.81
CA TYR A 80 0.13 13.54 9.14
C TYR A 80 1.13 14.69 9.28
N TYR A 81 0.65 15.84 9.75
CA TYR A 81 1.52 17.00 10.03
C TYR A 81 2.32 16.85 11.32
N LYS A 82 2.06 15.81 12.11
CA LYS A 82 2.85 15.42 13.27
C LYS A 82 3.69 14.18 12.93
N PRO A 83 4.83 13.98 13.61
CA PRO A 83 5.60 12.75 13.48
C PRO A 83 4.83 11.55 14.03
N ALA A 84 5.34 10.36 13.74
CA ALA A 84 4.81 9.08 14.22
C ALA A 84 3.33 8.81 13.85
N CYS A 85 2.83 9.44 12.78
CA CYS A 85 1.49 9.24 12.25
C CYS A 85 0.41 9.45 13.30
N THR A 86 0.58 10.51 14.09
CA THR A 86 -0.32 10.88 15.18
C THR A 86 -1.19 12.09 14.81
N GLY A 87 -2.41 12.12 15.36
CA GLY A 87 -3.34 13.23 15.16
C GLY A 87 -4.06 13.20 13.80
N ASP A 88 -4.51 14.38 13.36
CA ASP A 88 -5.27 14.54 12.14
C ASP A 88 -4.42 14.24 10.90
N PHE A 89 -5.08 13.66 9.89
CA PHE A 89 -4.46 13.33 8.63
C PHE A 89 -5.30 13.73 7.43
N LYS A 90 -4.61 13.99 6.33
CA LYS A 90 -5.19 14.11 4.99
C LYS A 90 -4.96 12.82 4.23
N THR A 91 -5.83 12.51 3.27
CA THR A 91 -5.76 11.23 2.54
C THR A 91 -5.77 11.45 1.04
N GLN A 92 -4.83 10.81 0.35
CA GLN A 92 -4.87 10.62 -1.09
C GLN A 92 -5.05 9.14 -1.42
N ARG A 93 -5.92 8.85 -2.40
CA ARG A 93 -6.29 7.48 -2.81
C ARG A 93 -5.87 7.19 -4.25
N TRP A 94 -5.34 5.99 -4.47
CA TRP A 94 -5.06 5.42 -5.78
C TRP A 94 -5.87 4.14 -5.96
N THR A 95 -6.76 4.10 -6.94
CA THR A 95 -7.66 2.95 -7.19
C THR A 95 -7.00 1.85 -8.00
N ARG A 96 -6.12 2.21 -8.94
CA ARG A 96 -5.29 1.28 -9.70
C ARG A 96 -3.85 1.78 -9.66
N VAL A 97 -2.95 0.95 -9.15
CA VAL A 97 -1.52 1.24 -9.13
C VAL A 97 -0.85 0.36 -10.17
N TYR A 98 -0.28 1.04 -11.15
CA TYR A 98 0.52 0.47 -12.22
C TYR A 98 1.98 0.52 -11.79
N ILE A 99 2.55 -0.66 -11.61
CA ILE A 99 3.93 -0.86 -11.18
C ILE A 99 4.74 -1.13 -12.46
N LYS A 100 5.13 -0.05 -13.14
CA LYS A 100 6.03 -0.09 -14.30
C LYS A 100 7.29 0.67 -13.98
N GLU A 101 8.44 -0.01 -13.99
CA GLU A 101 9.77 0.62 -13.89
C GLU A 101 9.90 1.74 -12.84
N ARG A 102 9.23 1.61 -11.68
CA ARG A 102 9.14 2.64 -10.62
C ARG A 102 8.39 3.92 -11.02
N TRP A 103 7.31 3.81 -11.79
CA TRP A 103 6.48 4.96 -12.15
C TRP A 103 6.03 5.72 -10.90
N PRO A 104 6.44 6.99 -10.74
CA PRO A 104 6.09 7.75 -9.56
C PRO A 104 4.69 8.31 -9.65
N TYR A 105 3.98 8.25 -8.53
CA TYR A 105 2.72 8.93 -8.30
C TYR A 105 3.00 10.21 -7.53
N ARG A 106 2.55 11.35 -8.06
CA ARG A 106 2.66 12.63 -7.35
C ARG A 106 1.75 12.65 -6.14
N LEU A 107 2.28 13.16 -5.04
CA LEU A 107 1.49 13.55 -3.87
C LEU A 107 0.82 14.90 -4.16
N ASN A 108 -0.44 15.02 -3.80
CA ASN A 108 -1.20 16.27 -3.90
C ASN A 108 -0.60 17.31 -2.96
N ASP A 109 -0.77 18.60 -3.28
CA ASP A 109 -0.21 19.70 -2.50
C ASP A 109 -0.66 19.72 -1.04
N ASP A 110 -1.86 19.20 -0.73
CA ASP A 110 -2.41 19.14 0.62
C ASP A 110 -1.79 18.03 1.48
N ILE A 111 -1.13 17.05 0.86
CA ILE A 111 -0.48 15.94 1.58
C ILE A 111 1.04 15.91 1.40
N ARG A 112 1.58 16.69 0.46
CA ARG A 112 3.01 16.82 0.21
C ARG A 112 3.72 17.36 1.45
N ASP A 113 4.99 16.97 1.61
CA ASP A 113 5.88 17.49 2.67
C ASP A 113 5.36 17.27 4.11
N ALA A 114 4.41 16.33 4.30
CA ALA A 114 3.92 15.97 5.61
C ALA A 114 5.05 15.37 6.47
N ALA A 115 4.94 15.56 7.79
CA ALA A 115 5.93 15.08 8.75
C ALA A 115 5.99 13.54 8.81
N SER A 116 4.86 12.87 8.60
CA SER A 116 4.84 11.42 8.44
C SER A 116 3.68 10.92 7.58
N TYR A 117 3.83 9.72 7.05
CA TYR A 117 2.90 9.06 6.14
C TYR A 117 2.58 7.64 6.62
N LYS A 118 1.34 7.21 6.40
CA LYS A 118 0.94 5.82 6.53
C LYS A 118 0.30 5.35 5.23
N ILE A 119 0.82 4.28 4.64
CA ILE A 119 0.25 3.69 3.42
C ILE A 119 -0.61 2.50 3.82
N VAL A 120 -1.90 2.53 3.44
CA VAL A 120 -2.87 1.50 3.79
C VAL A 120 -3.67 1.05 2.58
N ASN A 121 -4.27 -0.13 2.66
CA ASN A 121 -5.34 -0.50 1.74
C ASN A 121 -6.60 0.32 2.09
N CYS A 122 -7.18 1.03 1.12
CA CYS A 122 -8.45 1.75 1.29
C CYS A 122 -9.63 0.77 1.12
N LYS A 123 -9.72 -0.25 1.98
CA LYS A 123 -10.93 -1.07 2.01
C LYS A 123 -12.12 -0.24 2.49
#